data_AF-A0A2P5XM23-F1
#
_entry.id   AF-A0A2P5XM23-F1
#
_cell.length_a   1.000
_cell.length_b   1.000
_cell.length_c   1.000
_cell.angle_alpha   90.00
_cell.angle_beta   90.00
_cell.angle_gamma   90.00
#
_symmetry.space_group_name_H-M   'P 1'
#
loop_
_entity.id
_entity.type
_entity.pdbx_description
1 polymer ?
#
loop_
_entity_poly.entity_id
_entity_poly.type
_entity_poly.pdbx_seq_one_letter_code
_entity_poly.pdbx_strand_id
1 'polypeptide(L)'
;MEKLALSLYIHGNRESNSNAAERFQRSGETVSRIFTDMLHIFARMGIDTIKPTEGQFEEVPNHIRHDTRYWPHFKAILIEVNRVLLTVKVTLKLQR
;
A
#
# COMPACT_ATOMS: atom_id res chain seq x y z
N MET A 1 -4.35 16.87 -9.74
CA MET A 1 -4.45 15.98 -10.92
C MET A 1 -3.10 15.36 -11.26
N GLU A 2 -2.06 16.16 -11.54
CA GLU A 2 -0.73 15.67 -11.93
C GLU A 2 -0.09 14.67 -10.94
N LYS A 3 -0.15 14.94 -9.64
CA LYS A 3 0.42 14.05 -8.61
C LYS A 3 -0.17 12.63 -8.62
N LEU A 4 -1.48 12.52 -8.86
CA LEU A 4 -2.19 11.24 -8.97
C LEU A 4 -1.83 10.53 -10.28
N ALA A 5 -1.79 11.27 -11.38
CA ALA A 5 -1.40 10.72 -12.68
C ALA A 5 0.03 10.17 -12.65
N LEU A 6 0.96 10.89 -12.01
CA LEU A 6 2.34 10.46 -11.82
C LEU A 6 2.43 9.20 -10.96
N SER A 7 1.71 9.14 -9.83
CA SER A 7 1.77 7.98 -8.96
C SER A 7 1.12 6.74 -9.58
N LEU A 8 0.01 6.89 -10.29
CA LEU A 8 -0.61 5.81 -11.08
C LEU A 8 0.23 5.40 -12.29
N TYR A 9 0.99 6.30 -12.90
CA TYR A 9 1.89 5.96 -13.99
C TYR A 9 3.03 5.07 -13.50
N ILE A 10 3.66 5.42 -12.37
CA ILE A 10 4.72 4.63 -11.74
C ILE A 10 4.17 3.29 -11.24
N HIS A 11 3.06 3.30 -10.50
CA HIS A 11 2.53 2.09 -9.86
C HIS A 11 1.74 1.19 -10.82
N GLY A 12 0.90 1.79 -11.67
CA GLY A 12 0.01 1.08 -12.58
C GLY A 12 0.71 0.49 -13.81
N ASN A 13 1.78 1.14 -14.30
CA ASN A 13 2.56 0.64 -15.44
C ASN A 13 3.91 0.02 -15.04
N ARG A 14 4.19 -0.09 -13.73
CA ARG A 14 5.47 -0.60 -13.20
C ARG A 14 6.69 0.16 -13.73
N GLU A 15 6.54 1.47 -13.91
CA GLU A 15 7.59 2.33 -14.46
C GLU A 15 8.52 2.91 -13.40
N SER A 16 9.74 3.22 -13.81
CA SER A 16 10.77 3.80 -12.95
C SER A 16 10.56 5.30 -12.71
N ASN A 17 11.03 5.80 -11.57
CA ASN A 17 11.02 7.23 -11.25
C ASN A 17 11.74 8.08 -12.32
N SER A 18 12.76 7.53 -12.99
CA SER A 18 13.46 8.19 -14.09
C SER A 18 12.57 8.41 -15.31
N ASN A 19 11.75 7.42 -15.68
CA ASN A 19 10.81 7.55 -16.80
C ASN A 19 9.68 8.53 -16.47
N ALA A 20 9.21 8.52 -15.22
CA ALA A 20 8.24 9.50 -14.75
C ALA A 20 8.83 10.92 -14.71
N ALA A 21 10.10 11.08 -14.33
CA ALA A 21 10.81 12.35 -14.37
C ALA A 21 10.86 12.92 -15.80
N GLU A 22 11.20 12.08 -16.78
CA GLU A 22 11.22 12.45 -18.19
C GLU A 22 9.82 12.80 -18.71
N ARG A 23 8.82 11.95 -18.45
CA ARG A 23 7.46 12.14 -18.99
C ARG A 23 6.74 13.34 -18.39
N PHE A 24 6.88 13.56 -17.09
CA PHE A 24 6.23 14.68 -16.41
C PHE A 24 7.11 15.95 -16.37
N GLN A 25 8.32 15.90 -16.96
CA GLN A 25 9.28 17.01 -17.00
C GLN A 25 9.58 17.56 -15.60
N ARG A 26 9.87 16.65 -14.66
CA ARG A 26 10.18 16.98 -13.26
C ARG A 26 11.50 16.36 -12.84
N SER A 27 12.15 16.95 -11.84
CA SER A 27 13.33 16.35 -11.25
C SER A 27 12.97 15.02 -10.56
N GLY A 28 13.90 14.06 -10.58
CA GLY A 28 13.72 12.78 -9.90
C GLY A 28 13.40 12.93 -8.40
N GLU A 29 13.95 13.96 -7.74
CA GLU A 29 13.61 14.30 -6.36
C GLU A 29 12.13 14.68 -6.21
N THR A 30 11.62 15.53 -7.12
CA THR A 30 10.21 15.95 -7.12
C THR A 30 9.29 14.75 -7.36
N VAL A 31 9.64 13.88 -8.30
CA VAL A 31 8.90 12.63 -8.59
C VAL A 31 8.88 11.72 -7.37
N SER A 32 10.03 11.50 -6.74
CA SER A 32 10.16 10.66 -5.54
C SER A 32 9.32 11.20 -4.38
N ARG A 33 9.34 12.51 -4.17
CA ARG A 33 8.55 13.18 -3.13
C ARG A 33 7.05 13.09 -3.40
N ILE A 34 6.61 13.33 -4.64
CA ILE A 34 5.21 13.20 -5.05
C ILE A 34 4.74 11.75 -4.90
N PHE A 35 5.56 10.78 -5.34
CA PHE A 35 5.24 9.37 -5.23
C PHE A 35 5.12 8.93 -3.78
N THR A 36 6.05 9.36 -2.92
CA THR A 36 6.02 9.05 -1.48
C THR A 36 4.81 9.67 -0.79
N ASP A 37 4.47 10.92 -1.09
CA ASP A 37 3.28 11.60 -0.57
C ASP A 37 2.00 10.85 -0.98
N MET A 38 1.91 10.46 -2.25
CA MET A 38 0.78 9.69 -2.77
C MET A 38 0.70 8.29 -2.18
N LEU A 39 1.81 7.61 -1.92
CA LEU A 39 1.82 6.32 -1.21
C LEU A 39 1.23 6.44 0.20
N HIS A 40 1.53 7.52 0.93
CA HIS A 40 0.92 7.74 2.24
C HIS A 40 -0.58 7.99 2.15
N ILE A 41 -1.04 8.71 1.12
CA ILE A 41 -2.46 8.93 0.86
C ILE A 41 -3.13 7.62 0.45
N PHE A 42 -2.54 6.83 -0.45
CA PHE A 42 -3.05 5.51 -0.83
C PHE A 42 -3.08 4.54 0.35
N ALA A 43 -2.07 4.55 1.22
CA ALA A 43 -2.08 3.74 2.44
C ALA A 43 -3.20 4.16 3.39
N ARG A 44 -3.43 5.46 3.57
CA ARG A 44 -4.55 6.00 4.37
C ARG A 44 -5.91 5.69 3.76
N MET A 45 -6.06 5.87 2.45
CA MET A 45 -7.26 5.49 1.71
C MET A 45 -7.46 3.99 1.75
N GLY A 46 -6.39 3.20 1.68
CA GLY A 46 -6.43 1.75 1.86
C GLY A 46 -6.93 1.39 3.25
N ILE A 47 -6.48 2.06 4.32
CA ILE A 47 -6.98 1.84 5.68
C ILE A 47 -8.45 2.24 5.84
N ASP A 48 -8.90 3.30 5.14
CA ASP A 48 -10.29 3.79 5.23
C ASP A 48 -11.26 2.99 4.32
N THR A 49 -10.80 2.59 3.13
CA THR A 49 -11.54 1.80 2.12
C THR A 49 -11.54 0.33 2.45
N ILE A 50 -10.36 -0.21 2.80
CA ILE A 50 -10.19 -1.46 3.54
C ILE A 50 -10.30 -1.12 5.02
N LYS A 51 -11.34 -0.38 5.42
CA LYS A 51 -11.77 -0.51 6.81
C LYS A 51 -12.06 -2.00 6.97
N PRO A 52 -11.36 -2.73 7.85
CA PRO A 52 -12.02 -3.86 8.45
C PRO A 52 -13.30 -3.25 9.03
N THR A 53 -14.47 -3.65 8.54
CA THR A 53 -15.59 -3.70 9.48
C THR A 53 -15.03 -4.46 10.69
N GLU A 54 -15.10 -3.93 11.91
CA GLU A 54 -14.68 -4.67 13.10
C GLU A 54 -15.22 -6.11 12.96
N GLY A 55 -14.34 -7.12 13.05
CA GLY A 55 -14.68 -8.51 12.77
C GLY A 55 -14.31 -9.09 11.39
N GLN A 56 -14.10 -8.31 10.32
CA GLN A 56 -13.94 -8.87 8.96
C GLN A 56 -12.62 -9.59 8.69
N PHE A 57 -11.56 -9.25 9.43
CA PHE A 57 -10.31 -10.03 9.42
C PHE A 57 -10.13 -10.88 10.69
N GLU A 58 -11.10 -10.87 11.61
CA GLU A 58 -11.04 -11.71 12.80
C GLU A 58 -11.38 -13.16 12.48
N GLU A 59 -12.20 -13.39 11.46
CA GLU A 59 -12.57 -14.74 11.05
C GLU A 59 -12.14 -15.05 9.62
N VAL A 60 -10.99 -15.74 9.50
CA VAL A 60 -10.65 -16.45 8.26
C VAL A 60 -11.77 -17.47 8.02
N PRO A 61 -12.42 -17.49 6.84
CA PRO A 61 -13.45 -18.47 6.53
C PRO A 61 -12.95 -19.89 6.80
N ASN A 62 -13.75 -20.71 7.50
CA ASN A 62 -13.35 -22.06 7.93
C ASN A 62 -12.82 -22.94 6.78
N HIS A 63 -13.33 -22.75 5.55
CA HIS A 63 -12.87 -23.49 4.38
C HIS A 63 -11.43 -23.13 3.93
N ILE A 64 -10.94 -21.91 4.20
CA ILE A 64 -9.54 -21.52 3.95
C ILE A 64 -8.65 -21.91 5.12
N ARG A 65 -9.16 -21.79 6.36
CA ARG A 65 -8.43 -22.17 7.58
C ARG A 65 -8.07 -23.65 7.62
N HIS A 66 -8.92 -24.51 7.05
CA HIS A 66 -8.72 -25.95 7.02
C HIS A 66 -8.10 -26.47 5.71
N ASP A 67 -7.98 -25.63 4.67
CA ASP A 67 -7.32 -26.03 3.43
C ASP A 67 -5.80 -25.85 3.54
N THR A 68 -5.09 -26.97 3.61
CA THR A 68 -3.63 -27.02 3.78
C THR A 68 -2.85 -26.42 2.61
N ARG A 69 -3.46 -26.24 1.44
CA ARG A 69 -2.82 -25.65 0.26
C ARG A 69 -2.86 -24.13 0.33
N TYR A 70 -3.99 -23.54 0.74
CA TYR A 70 -4.18 -22.09 0.75
C TYR A 70 -3.83 -21.42 2.09
N TRP A 71 -4.00 -22.14 3.20
CA TRP A 71 -3.70 -21.63 4.54
C TRP A 71 -2.30 -21.02 4.71
N PRO A 72 -1.20 -21.64 4.26
CA PRO A 72 0.14 -21.05 4.42
C PRO A 72 0.30 -19.71 3.69
N HIS A 73 -0.31 -19.56 2.50
CA HIS A 73 -0.29 -18.30 1.75
C HIS A 73 -1.12 -17.23 2.44
N PHE A 74 -2.32 -17.59 2.92
CA PHE A 74 -3.20 -16.67 3.62
C PHE A 74 -2.56 -16.17 4.92
N LYS A 75 -1.91 -17.07 5.68
CA LYS A 75 -1.16 -16.73 6.88
C LYS A 75 0.00 -15.78 6.59
N ALA A 76 0.75 -16.01 5.51
CA ALA A 76 1.84 -15.14 5.10
C ALA A 76 1.33 -13.71 4.75
N ILE A 77 0.22 -13.62 4.02
CA ILE A 77 -0.42 -12.34 3.65
C ILE A 77 -0.90 -11.60 4.91
N LEU A 78 -1.54 -12.28 5.85
CA LEU A 78 -2.00 -11.68 7.10
C LEU A 78 -0.83 -11.12 7.93
N ILE A 79 0.27 -11.86 8.03
CA ILE A 79 1.48 -11.42 8.73
C ILE A 79 2.07 -10.18 8.05
N GLU A 80 2.17 -10.19 6.73
CA GLU A 80 2.74 -9.08 5.95
C GLU A 80 1.87 -7.82 6.05
N VAL A 81 0.55 -7.94 5.88
CA VAL A 81 -0.40 -6.84 6.04
C VAL A 81 -0.33 -6.27 7.47
N ASN A 82 -0.32 -7.13 8.49
CA ASN A 82 -0.21 -6.67 9.87
C ASN A 82 1.14 -5.95 10.13
N ARG A 83 2.24 -6.45 9.57
CA ARG A 83 3.56 -5.81 9.64
C ARG A 83 3.54 -4.43 9.00
N VAL A 84 3.00 -4.30 7.78
CA VAL A 84 2.89 -3.02 7.08
C VAL A 84 2.02 -2.04 7.87
N LEU A 85 0.87 -2.49 8.38
CA LEU A 85 -0.03 -1.65 9.19
C LEU A 85 0.64 -1.18 10.49
N LEU A 86 1.40 -2.04 11.16
CA LEU A 86 2.17 -1.68 12.36
C LEU A 86 3.28 -0.68 12.02
N THR A 87 4.04 -0.90 10.94
CA THR A 87 5.08 0.05 10.49
C THR A 87 4.48 1.42 10.17
N VAL A 88 3.38 1.48 9.40
CA VAL A 88 2.70 2.74 9.09
C VAL A 88 2.17 3.41 10.35
N LYS A 89 1.55 2.67 11.28
CA LYS A 89 1.08 3.22 12.57
C LYS A 89 2.23 3.77 13.43
N VAL A 90 3.37 3.09 13.49
CA VAL A 90 4.56 3.52 14.24
C VAL A 90 5.18 4.77 13.60
N THR A 91 5.37 4.78 12.29
CA THR A 91 5.91 5.94 11.56
C THR A 91 5.02 7.16 11.71
N LEU A 92 3.69 7.02 11.65
CA LEU A 92 2.76 8.13 11.86
C LEU A 92 2.72 8.63 13.30
N LYS A 93 2.99 7.78 14.30
CA LYS A 93 3.09 8.19 15.71
C LYS A 93 4.41 8.89 16.05
N LEU A 94 5.50 8.56 15.35
CA LEU A 94 6.82 9.19 15.51
C LEU A 94 6.95 10.55 14.81
N GLN A 95 5.96 10.95 14.01
CA GLN A 95 5.89 12.25 13.34
C GLN A 95 5.01 13.27 14.11
N ARG A 96 4.75 13.02 15.40
CA ARG A 96 3.91 13.84 16.27
C ARG A 96 4.67 14.34 17.49
#